data_AF-A0A3D2F9J1-F1
#
_entry.id   AF-A0A3D2F9J1-F1
#
_cell.length_a   1.000
_cell.length_b   1.000
_cell.length_c   1.000
_cell.angle_alpha   90.00
_cell.angle_beta   90.00
_cell.angle_gamma   90.00
#
_symmetry.space_group_name_H-M   'P 1'
#
loop_
_entity.id
_entity.type
_entity.pdbx_description
1 polymer ?
#
loop_
_entity_poly.entity_id
_entity_poly.type
_entity_poly.pdbx_seq_one_letter_code
_entity_poly.pdbx_strand_id
1 'polypeptide(L)' 'EPFSTVLDIGTGSGCILVTLLAERESAVGVGTDLSEAACLQAAANAVFNGVEKRADIFQSDWF' A
#
# COMPACT_ATOMS: atom_id res chain seq x y z
N GLU A 1 13.33 -15.20 -6.95
CA GLU A 1 13.88 -14.20 -6.00
C GLU A 1 12.80 -13.49 -5.20
N PRO A 2 12.98 -13.28 -3.89
CA PRO A 2 12.11 -12.41 -3.09
C PRO A 2 12.27 -10.93 -3.50
N PHE A 3 11.16 -10.20 -3.69
CA PHE A 3 11.15 -8.75 -3.94
C PHE A 3 11.44 -7.93 -2.68
N SER A 4 12.05 -6.75 -2.82
CA SER A 4 12.28 -5.77 -1.74
C SER A 4 11.35 -4.56 -1.79
N THR A 5 10.80 -4.25 -2.98
CA THR A 5 9.93 -3.10 -3.21
C THR A 5 8.70 -3.52 -4.00
N VAL A 6 7.55 -2.93 -3.70
CA VAL A 6 6.30 -3.14 -4.45
C VAL A 6 5.65 -1.81 -4.81
N LEU A 7 5.08 -1.74 -6.01
CA LEU A 7 4.23 -0.65 -6.45
C LEU A 7 2.85 -1.23 -6.73
N ASP A 8 1.84 -0.67 -6.07
CA ASP A 8 0.44 -1.04 -6.20
C ASP A 8 -0.34 0.09 -6.87
N ILE A 9 -0.80 -0.21 -8.09
CA ILE A 9 -1.47 0.68 -9.02
C ILE A 9 -2.94 0.29 -9.00
N GLY A 10 -3.75 1.05 -8.27
CA GLY A 10 -5.18 0.83 -8.08
C GLY A 10 -5.41 0.21 -6.73
N THR A 11 -4.74 0.77 -5.72
CA THR A 11 -4.54 0.10 -4.43
C THR A 11 -5.88 -0.18 -3.74
N GLY A 12 -6.94 0.58 -4.03
CA GLY A 12 -8.27 0.34 -3.48
C GLY A 12 -8.24 0.35 -1.95
N SER A 13 -8.58 -0.78 -1.32
CA SER A 13 -8.47 -0.93 0.13
C SER A 13 -7.05 -1.17 0.64
N GLY A 14 -6.06 -1.27 -0.24
CA GLY A 14 -4.69 -1.65 0.07
C GLY A 14 -4.51 -3.13 0.38
N CYS A 15 -5.50 -4.00 0.14
CA CYS A 15 -5.44 -5.39 0.61
C CYS A 15 -4.22 -6.17 0.07
N ILE A 16 -3.83 -5.94 -1.19
CA ILE A 16 -2.65 -6.57 -1.77
C ILE A 16 -1.39 -5.98 -1.16
N LEU A 17 -1.20 -4.66 -1.26
CA LEU A 17 -0.04 -3.96 -0.69
C LEU A 17 0.19 -4.30 0.78
N VAL A 18 -0.84 -4.17 1.61
CA VAL A 18 -0.78 -4.41 3.06
C VAL A 18 -0.45 -5.86 3.37
N THR A 19 -1.07 -6.83 2.69
CA THR A 19 -0.75 -8.25 2.89
C THR A 19 0.69 -8.55 2.52
N LEU A 20 1.16 -8.02 1.38
CA LEU A 20 2.53 -8.22 0.93
C LEU A 20 3.57 -7.64 1.91
N LEU A 21 3.26 -6.50 2.53
CA LEU A 21 4.12 -5.88 3.55
C LEU A 21 4.02 -6.60 4.90
N ALA A 22 2.87 -7.15 5.26
CA ALA A 22 2.67 -7.92 6.49
C ALA A 22 3.45 -9.24 6.44
N GLU A 23 3.35 -9.97 5.33
CA GLU A 23 4.05 -11.25 5.12
C GLU A 23 5.54 -11.08 4.83
N ARG A 24 5.99 -9.85 4.56
CA ARG A 24 7.39 -9.54 4.24
C ARG A 24 7.90 -8.32 4.98
N GLU A 25 8.37 -8.56 6.19
CA GLU A 25 8.84 -7.53 7.12
C GLU A 25 9.94 -6.61 6.54
N SER A 26 10.77 -7.12 5.62
CA SER A 26 11.85 -6.35 4.99
C SER A 26 11.44 -5.57 3.73
N ALA A 27 10.22 -5.75 3.23
CA ALA A 27 9.75 -5.05 2.04
C ALA A 27 9.17 -3.68 2.38
N VAL A 28 9.26 -2.76 1.42
CA VAL A 28 8.56 -1.46 1.42
C VAL A 28 7.67 -1.35 0.19
N GLY A 29 6.66 -0.50 0.25
CA GLY A 29 5.67 -0.43 -0.80
C GLY A 29 5.06 0.95 -0.98
N VAL A 30 4.72 1.24 -2.22
CA VAL A 30 3.96 2.43 -2.62
C VAL A 30 2.60 1.98 -3.13
N GLY A 31 1.53 2.54 -2.59
CA GLY A 31 0.15 2.35 -3.05
C GLY A 31 -0.40 3.65 -3.60
N THR A 32 -1.05 3.57 -4.74
CA THR A 32 -1.68 4.73 -5.35
C THR A 32 -3.09 4.39 -5.79
N ASP A 33 -3.98 5.38 -5.77
CA ASP A 33 -5.33 5.26 -6.33
C ASP A 33 -5.81 6.64 -6.82
N LEU A 34 -6.73 6.66 -7.79
CA LEU A 34 -7.39 7.88 -8.22
C LEU A 34 -8.35 8.41 -7.15
N SER A 35 -8.93 7.50 -6.35
CA SER A 35 -9.88 7.83 -5.30
C SER A 35 -9.18 8.18 -3.99
N GLU A 36 -9.39 9.40 -3.50
CA GLU A 36 -8.93 9.82 -2.17
C GLU A 36 -9.50 8.91 -1.07
N ALA A 37 -10.77 8.50 -1.20
CA ALA A 37 -11.40 7.60 -0.24
C ALA A 37 -10.72 6.22 -0.21
N ALA A 38 -10.26 5.72 -1.36
CA ALA A 38 -9.47 4.49 -1.42
C ALA A 38 -8.11 4.66 -0.72
N CYS A 39 -7.41 5.76 -0.99
CA CYS A 39 -6.14 6.08 -0.33
C CYS A 39 -6.28 6.15 1.20
N LEU A 40 -7.33 6.81 1.71
CA LEU A 40 -7.62 6.87 3.14
C LEU A 40 -7.92 5.48 3.73
N GLN A 41 -8.69 4.66 3.01
CA GLN A 41 -9.00 3.30 3.44
C GLN A 41 -7.75 2.41 3.46
N ALA A 42 -6.89 2.52 2.46
CA ALA A 42 -5.63 1.78 2.38
C ALA A 42 -4.66 2.22 3.49
N ALA A 43 -4.55 3.52 3.78
CA ALA A 43 -3.76 4.03 4.89
C ALA A 43 -4.26 3.54 6.25
N ALA A 44 -5.58 3.54 6.47
CA ALA A 44 -6.19 3.00 7.68
C ALA A 44 -5.88 1.49 7.84
N ASN A 45 -5.95 0.72 6.75
CA ASN A 45 -5.61 -0.70 6.76
C ASN A 45 -4.11 -0.95 7.01
N ALA A 46 -3.23 -0.08 6.49
CA ALA A 46 -1.80 -0.15 6.77
C ALA A 46 -1.51 0.04 8.27
N VAL A 47 -2.16 1.02 8.91
CA VAL A 47 -2.06 1.23 10.37
C VAL A 47 -2.64 0.04 11.14
N PHE A 48 -3.82 -0.45 10.75
CA PHE A 48 -4.48 -1.56 11.41
C PHE A 48 -3.62 -2.84 11.41
N ASN A 49 -2.84 -3.06 10.34
CA ASN A 49 -1.94 -4.21 10.20
C ASN A 49 -0.48 -3.91 10.61
N GLY A 50 -0.18 -2.73 11.13
CA GLY A 50 1.16 -2.37 11.62
C GLY A 50 2.23 -2.26 10.54
N VAL A 51 1.85 -1.91 9.31
CA VAL A 51 2.77 -1.76 8.17
C VAL A 51 2.87 -0.32 7.68
N GLU A 52 2.29 0.64 8.38
CA GLU A 52 2.20 2.05 8.00
C GLU A 52 3.56 2.70 7.76
N LYS A 53 4.60 2.30 8.50
CA LYS A 53 5.96 2.83 8.34
C LYS A 53 6.66 2.36 7.05
N ARG A 54 6.09 1.38 6.36
CA ARG A 54 6.63 0.77 5.14
C ARG A 54 5.69 0.89 3.94
N ALA A 55 4.56 1.56 4.13
CA ALA A 55 3.51 1.76 3.12
C ALA A 55 3.31 3.25 2.87
N ASP A 56 3.84 3.76 1.77
CA ASP A 56 3.54 5.11 1.30
C ASP A 56 2.30 5.06 0.41
N ILE A 57 1.25 5.79 0.80
CA ILE A 57 -0.02 5.78 0.08
C ILE A 57 -0.42 7.20 -0.29
N PHE A 58 -0.65 7.45 -1.58
CA PHE A 58 -1.04 8.78 -2.06
C PHE A 58 -1.99 8.71 -3.26
N GLN A 59 -2.84 9.74 -3.35
CA GLN A 59 -3.73 9.90 -4.49
C GLN A 59 -2.93 10.27 -5.74
N SER A 60 -3.21 9.62 -6.86
CA SER A 60 -2.59 9.92 -8.14
C SER A 60 -3.52 9.58 -9.29
N ASP A 61 -3.45 10.38 -10.32
CA ASP A 61 -3.92 10.03 -11.67
C ASP A 61 -2.68 9.67 -12.47
N TRP A 62 -2.55 8.42 -12.94
CA TRP A 62 -1.31 7.95 -13.60
C TRP A 62 -1.29 8.21 -15.11
N PHE A 63 -2.35 8.80 -15.69
CA PHE A 63 -2.45 9.12 -17.11
C PHE A 63 -2.24 10.60 -17.40
#